data_AF-A0A3N5IEW0-F1
#
_entry.id   AF-A0A3N5IEW0-F1
#
_cell.length_a   1.000
_cell.length_b   1.000
_cell.length_c   1.000
_cell.angle_alpha   90.00
_cell.angle_beta   90.00
_cell.angle_gamma   90.00
#
_symmetry.space_group_name_H-M   'P 1'
#
loop_
_entity.id
_entity.type
_entity.pdbx_description
1 polymer ?
#
loop_
_entity_poly.entity_id
_entity_poly.type
_entity_poly.pdbx_seq_one_letter_code
_entity_poly.pdbx_strand_id
1 'polypeptide(L)'
;MPAAELSLGVTLAVLGAAFLHAIWNALVKSGGGEPLLDMAMICWWSSVVALFFLPFVATPDRAAWPFMAVSAAIHFAYYVTLAGAYRHADLSFAYPLMRGIAPMIVATLGVVFLGERPGPAMMAGIALISVGIVAIAWTSAGRHSGTAIAWALANAAIIAAYTLV
;
A
#
# COMPACT_ATOMS: atom_id res chain seq x y z
N MET A 1 -23.27 -15.34 -15.09
CA MET A 1 -21.91 -14.80 -15.39
C MET A 1 -20.96 -15.98 -15.30
N PRO A 2 -20.20 -16.32 -16.36
CA PRO A 2 -19.23 -17.41 -16.24
C PRO A 2 -18.25 -17.01 -15.14
N ALA A 3 -18.00 -17.91 -14.18
CA ALA A 3 -16.98 -17.68 -13.17
C ALA A 3 -15.67 -17.37 -13.91
N ALA A 4 -15.07 -16.21 -13.63
CA ALA A 4 -13.76 -15.89 -14.18
C ALA A 4 -12.79 -16.93 -13.64
N GLU A 5 -12.50 -17.98 -14.42
CA GLU A 5 -11.50 -18.97 -14.05
C GLU A 5 -10.14 -18.27 -14.04
N LEU A 6 -9.58 -18.09 -12.85
CA LEU A 6 -8.21 -17.60 -12.67
C LEU A 6 -7.27 -18.61 -13.33
N SER A 7 -6.66 -18.24 -14.46
CA SER A 7 -5.69 -19.11 -15.11
C SER A 7 -4.50 -19.36 -14.18
N LEU A 8 -3.83 -20.51 -14.35
CA LEU A 8 -2.64 -20.83 -13.57
C LEU A 8 -1.57 -19.72 -13.68
N GLY A 9 -1.40 -19.15 -14.88
CA GLY A 9 -0.46 -18.06 -15.13
C GLY A 9 -0.79 -16.80 -14.32
N VAL A 10 -2.06 -16.38 -14.30
CA VAL A 10 -2.49 -15.22 -13.48
C VAL A 10 -2.31 -15.51 -12.00
N THR A 11 -2.65 -16.72 -11.56
CA THR A 11 -2.49 -17.14 -10.16
C THR A 11 -1.03 -17.07 -9.73
N LEU A 12 -0.10 -17.62 -10.52
CA LEU A 12 1.33 -17.57 -10.24
C LEU A 12 1.87 -16.14 -10.27
N ALA A 13 1.39 -15.29 -11.18
CA ALA A 13 1.79 -13.88 -11.24
C ALA A 13 1.37 -13.11 -9.99
N VAL A 14 0.13 -13.32 -9.51
CA VAL A 14 -0.37 -12.69 -8.28
C VAL A 14 0.41 -13.17 -7.05
N LEU A 15 0.67 -14.47 -6.93
CA LEU A 15 1.47 -15.02 -5.82
C LEU A 15 2.92 -14.53 -5.87
N GLY A 16 3.53 -14.47 -7.06
CA GLY A 16 4.87 -13.91 -7.25
C GLY A 16 4.93 -12.44 -6.86
N ALA A 17 3.94 -11.64 -7.26
CA ALA A 17 3.83 -10.24 -6.85
C ALA A 17 3.70 -10.09 -5.33
N ALA A 18 2.87 -10.91 -4.67
CA ALA A 18 2.72 -10.90 -3.22
C ALA A 18 4.02 -11.29 -2.50
N PHE A 19 4.75 -12.29 -3.01
CA PHE A 19 6.04 -12.71 -2.47
C PHE A 19 7.10 -11.62 -2.60
N LEU A 20 7.26 -11.02 -3.78
CA LEU A 20 8.15 -9.88 -3.99
C LEU A 20 7.78 -8.69 -3.11
N HIS A 21 6.47 -8.44 -2.93
CA HIS A 21 5.97 -7.41 -2.04
C HIS A 21 6.40 -7.63 -0.60
N ALA A 22 6.28 -8.86 -0.10
CA ALA A 22 6.71 -9.21 1.25
C ALA A 22 8.24 -9.05 1.41
N ILE A 23 9.02 -9.46 0.41
CA ILE A 23 10.48 -9.37 0.43
C ILE A 23 10.96 -7.93 0.57
N TRP A 24 10.51 -7.00 -0.28
CA TRP A 24 11.06 -5.64 -0.21
C TRP A 24 10.69 -4.95 1.10
N ASN A 25 9.50 -5.19 1.65
CA ASN A 25 9.11 -4.67 2.97
C ASN A 25 9.97 -5.27 4.09
N ALA A 26 10.27 -6.57 4.01
CA ALA A 26 11.16 -7.22 4.95
C ALA A 26 12.58 -6.64 4.87
N LEU A 27 13.12 -6.46 3.66
CA LEU A 27 14.45 -5.89 3.43
C LEU A 27 14.60 -4.48 4.01
N VAL A 28 13.62 -3.60 3.76
CA VAL A 28 13.60 -2.23 4.32
C VAL A 28 13.59 -2.23 5.84
N LYS A 29 12.87 -3.18 6.46
CA LYS A 29 12.84 -3.27 7.93
C LYS A 29 14.10 -3.93 8.50
N SER A 30 14.67 -4.93 7.80
CA SER A 30 15.81 -5.71 8.28
C SER A 30 17.17 -5.05 8.05
N GLY A 31 17.23 -4.00 7.21
CA GLY A 31 18.48 -3.39 6.74
C GLY A 31 19.39 -2.83 7.83
N GLY A 32 18.89 -2.63 9.07
CA GLY A 32 19.67 -2.07 10.18
C GLY A 32 20.12 -0.61 9.97
N GLY A 33 19.98 -0.10 8.76
CA GLY A 33 20.28 1.27 8.34
C GLY A 33 19.09 2.21 8.45
N GLU A 34 19.13 3.27 7.65
CA GLU A 34 18.11 4.32 7.64
C GLU A 34 17.00 3.94 6.63
N PRO A 35 15.73 3.74 7.07
CA PRO A 35 14.69 3.20 6.19
C PRO A 35 14.35 4.04 4.95
N LEU A 36 14.55 5.36 5.00
CA LEU A 36 14.31 6.24 3.86
C LEU A 36 15.42 6.08 2.82
N LEU A 37 16.68 5.91 3.25
CA LEU A 37 17.80 5.58 2.36
C LEU A 37 17.59 4.22 1.69
N ASP A 38 17.18 3.20 2.46
CA ASP A 38 16.89 1.87 1.92
C ASP A 38 15.78 1.93 0.85
N MET A 39 14.70 2.67 1.12
CA MET A 39 13.64 2.90 0.13
C MET A 39 14.14 3.68 -1.09
N ALA A 40 14.97 4.70 -0.90
CA ALA A 40 15.53 5.48 -1.99
C ALA A 40 16.39 4.61 -2.92
N MET A 41 17.20 3.71 -2.36
CA MET A 41 18.00 2.76 -3.15
C MET A 41 17.10 1.79 -3.93
N ILE A 42 16.03 1.28 -3.32
CA ILE A 42 15.05 0.43 -4.02
C ILE A 42 14.38 1.19 -5.17
N CYS A 43 13.95 2.44 -4.94
CA CYS A 43 13.32 3.27 -5.97
C CYS A 43 14.29 3.59 -7.11
N TRP A 44 15.55 3.88 -6.79
CA TRP A 44 16.59 4.12 -7.78
C TRP A 44 16.79 2.94 -8.70
N TRP A 45 17.01 1.74 -8.15
CA TRP A 45 17.21 0.54 -8.95
C TRP A 45 15.95 0.13 -9.72
N SER A 46 14.78 0.32 -9.13
CA SER A 46 13.50 0.11 -9.83
C SER A 46 13.37 1.04 -11.04
N SER A 47 13.82 2.29 -10.92
CA SER A 47 13.81 3.27 -12.01
C SER A 47 14.79 2.90 -13.12
N VAL A 48 15.98 2.39 -12.77
CA VAL A 48 16.96 1.88 -13.75
C VAL A 48 16.39 0.71 -14.55
N VAL A 49 15.74 -0.24 -13.86
CA VAL A 49 15.05 -1.35 -14.54
C VAL A 49 13.91 -0.83 -15.42
N ALA A 50 13.09 0.11 -14.93
CA ALA A 50 12.00 0.69 -15.70
C ALA A 50 12.48 1.41 -16.97
N LEU A 51 13.61 2.13 -16.91
CA LEU A 51 14.22 2.79 -18.07
C LEU A 51 14.62 1.79 -19.17
N PHE A 52 15.11 0.61 -18.80
CA PHE A 52 15.44 -0.44 -19.76
C PHE A 52 14.20 -0.94 -20.54
N PHE A 53 13.04 -0.97 -19.88
CA PHE A 53 11.79 -1.39 -20.50
C PHE A 53 11.04 -0.26 -21.24
N LEU A 54 11.44 0.99 -21.06
CA LEU A 54 10.76 2.16 -21.64
C LEU A 54 10.59 2.10 -23.18
N PRO A 55 11.57 1.60 -23.97
CA PRO A 55 11.40 1.49 -25.43
C PRO A 55 10.37 0.44 -25.87
N PHE A 56 9.96 -0.47 -24.98
CA PHE A 56 9.05 -1.58 -25.28
C PHE A 56 7.60 -1.28 -24.87
N VAL A 57 7.34 -0.11 -24.29
CA VAL A 57 6.00 0.31 -23.85
C VAL A 57 5.53 1.54 -24.61
N ALA A 58 4.22 1.63 -24.86
CA ALA A 58 3.64 2.79 -25.52
C ALA A 58 3.74 4.04 -24.64
N THR A 59 3.95 5.20 -25.25
CA THR A 59 3.93 6.47 -24.53
C THR A 59 2.52 6.73 -23.99
N PRO A 60 2.36 7.08 -22.70
CA PRO A 60 1.06 7.37 -22.13
C PRO A 60 0.43 8.62 -22.76
N ASP A 61 -0.90 8.62 -22.84
CA ASP A 61 -1.67 9.78 -23.31
C ASP A 61 -1.32 11.02 -22.48
N ARG A 62 -1.24 12.18 -23.13
CA ARG A 62 -0.94 13.48 -22.49
C ARG A 62 -1.94 13.79 -21.38
N ALA A 63 -3.19 13.36 -21.51
CA ALA A 63 -4.20 13.51 -20.47
C ALA A 63 -3.83 12.81 -19.15
N ALA A 64 -3.01 11.75 -19.19
CA ALA A 64 -2.57 11.02 -18.00
C ALA A 64 -1.41 11.70 -17.26
N TRP A 65 -0.69 12.63 -17.89
CA TRP A 65 0.54 13.21 -17.33
C TRP A 65 0.30 13.97 -16.02
N PRO A 66 -0.76 14.78 -15.85
CA PRO A 66 -1.05 15.41 -14.56
C PRO A 66 -1.28 14.39 -13.45
N PHE A 67 -2.02 13.30 -13.73
CA PHE A 67 -2.27 12.23 -12.75
C PHE A 67 -0.98 11.49 -12.38
N MET A 68 -0.10 11.22 -13.35
CA MET A 68 1.22 10.64 -13.08
C MET A 68 2.07 11.54 -12.18
N ALA A 69 2.08 12.86 -12.44
CA ALA A 69 2.83 13.82 -11.63
C ALA A 69 2.27 13.93 -10.19
N VAL A 70 0.96 13.98 -10.05
CA VAL A 70 0.28 14.00 -8.74
C VAL A 70 0.56 12.69 -7.99
N SER A 71 0.43 11.54 -8.64
CA SER A 71 0.69 10.22 -8.05
C SER A 71 2.15 10.10 -7.60
N ALA A 72 3.11 10.60 -8.39
CA ALA A 72 4.52 10.63 -8.02
C ALA A 72 4.79 11.50 -6.77
N ALA A 73 4.15 12.68 -6.69
CA ALA A 73 4.27 13.55 -5.52
C ALA A 73 3.67 12.91 -4.25
N ILE A 74 2.51 12.26 -4.37
CA ILE A 74 1.89 11.52 -3.26
C ILE A 74 2.76 10.34 -2.84
N HIS A 75 3.39 9.64 -3.79
CA HIS A 75 4.30 8.53 -3.50
C HIS A 75 5.55 8.97 -2.74
N PHE A 76 6.03 10.20 -2.95
CA PHE A 76 7.12 10.73 -2.12
C PHE A 76 6.69 10.82 -0.65
N ALA A 77 5.49 11.35 -0.39
CA ALA A 77 4.93 11.39 0.97
C ALA A 77 4.75 9.97 1.55
N TYR A 78 4.33 9.01 0.72
CA TYR A 78 4.20 7.59 1.12
C TYR A 78 5.53 7.03 1.65
N TYR A 79 6.64 7.22 0.94
CA TYR A 79 7.93 6.70 1.39
C TYR A 79 8.38 7.32 2.71
N VAL A 80 8.15 8.62 2.89
CA VAL A 80 8.44 9.32 4.15
C VAL A 80 7.61 8.76 5.31
N THR A 81 6.29 8.61 5.11
CA THR A 81 5.40 8.10 6.16
C THR A 81 5.65 6.63 6.47
N LEU A 82 5.98 5.82 5.45
CA LEU A 82 6.33 4.41 5.60
C LEU A 82 7.64 4.25 6.39
N ALA A 83 8.66 5.03 6.04
CA ALA A 83 9.93 5.03 6.76
C ALA A 83 9.76 5.47 8.22
N GLY A 84 8.92 6.48 8.46
CA GLY A 84 8.52 6.91 9.81
C GLY A 84 7.84 5.79 10.60
N ALA A 85 6.89 5.07 10.00
CA ALA A 85 6.20 3.96 10.64
C ALA A 85 7.16 2.81 10.99
N TYR A 86 8.03 2.41 10.07
CA TYR A 86 9.01 1.34 10.30
C TYR A 86 10.13 1.71 11.26
N ARG A 87 10.41 3.00 11.47
CA ARG A 87 11.35 3.45 12.51
C ARG A 87 10.78 3.30 13.92
N HIS A 88 9.47 3.48 14.08
CA HIS A 88 8.84 3.58 15.41
C HIS A 88 8.01 2.34 15.80
N ALA A 89 7.75 1.42 14.88
CA ALA A 89 6.96 0.22 15.13
C ALA A 89 7.49 -1.03 14.43
N ASP A 90 7.10 -2.18 14.98
CA ASP A 90 7.39 -3.49 14.39
C ASP A 90 6.60 -3.70 13.10
N LEU A 91 7.19 -4.44 12.16
CA LEU A 91 6.55 -4.72 10.87
C LEU A 91 5.21 -5.44 11.04
N SER A 92 5.13 -6.37 12.00
CA SER A 92 3.91 -7.13 12.32
C SER A 92 2.76 -6.27 12.86
N PHE A 93 3.03 -5.06 13.33
CA PHE A 93 2.02 -4.11 13.77
C PHE A 93 1.76 -3.03 12.72
N ALA A 94 2.81 -2.33 12.28
CA ALA A 94 2.69 -1.20 11.37
C ALA A 94 2.09 -1.61 10.04
N TYR A 95 2.54 -2.74 9.46
CA TYR A 95 2.14 -3.15 8.13
C TYR A 95 0.63 -3.48 8.04
N PRO A 96 0.06 -4.34 8.92
CA PRO A 96 -1.39 -4.56 8.92
C PRO A 96 -2.20 -3.30 9.19
N LEU A 97 -1.72 -2.40 10.05
CA LEU A 97 -2.42 -1.15 10.35
C LEU A 97 -2.48 -0.23 9.12
N MET A 98 -1.34 0.01 8.47
CA MET A 98 -1.26 0.85 7.26
C MET A 98 -2.07 0.28 6.10
N ARG A 99 -1.89 -1.02 5.81
CA ARG A 99 -2.50 -1.69 4.66
C ARG A 99 -3.96 -2.07 4.88
N GLY A 100 -4.37 -2.26 6.14
CA GLY A 100 -5.74 -2.60 6.48
C GLY A 100 -6.68 -1.39 6.53
N ILE A 101 -6.21 -0.26 7.08
CA ILE A 101 -7.03 0.96 7.19
C ILE A 101 -7.26 1.61 5.82
N ALA A 102 -6.28 1.56 4.92
CA ALA A 102 -6.40 2.22 3.62
C ALA A 102 -7.60 1.74 2.77
N PRO A 103 -7.86 0.43 2.58
CA PRO A 103 -9.08 -0.05 1.94
C PRO A 103 -10.37 0.40 2.62
N MET A 104 -10.38 0.55 3.94
CA MET A 104 -11.55 1.06 4.66
C MET A 104 -11.81 2.53 4.33
N ILE A 105 -10.74 3.34 4.25
CA ILE A 105 -10.83 4.74 3.82
C ILE A 105 -11.35 4.80 2.38
N VAL A 106 -10.74 4.04 1.45
CA VAL A 106 -11.13 4.01 0.04
C VAL A 106 -12.59 3.60 -0.12
N ALA A 107 -13.03 2.53 0.55
CA ALA A 107 -14.42 2.08 0.50
C ALA A 107 -15.39 3.15 1.03
N THR A 108 -15.04 3.82 2.14
CA THR A 108 -15.85 4.90 2.70
C THR A 108 -15.95 6.07 1.73
N LEU A 109 -14.82 6.47 1.13
CA LEU A 109 -14.78 7.55 0.14
C LEU A 109 -15.56 7.18 -1.13
N GLY A 110 -15.49 5.94 -1.59
CA GLY A 110 -16.26 5.44 -2.73
C GLY A 110 -17.77 5.51 -2.49
N VAL A 111 -18.24 5.10 -1.30
CA VAL A 111 -19.66 5.20 -0.95
C VAL A 111 -20.11 6.67 -0.83
N VAL A 112 -19.33 7.50 -0.13
CA VAL A 112 -19.73 8.87 0.20
C VAL A 112 -19.61 9.83 -0.98
N PHE A 113 -18.51 9.76 -1.73
CA PHE A 113 -18.20 10.74 -2.78
C PHE A 113 -18.46 10.22 -4.20
N LEU A 114 -18.32 8.91 -4.43
CA LEU A 114 -18.53 8.31 -5.76
C LEU A 114 -19.90 7.65 -5.92
N GLY A 115 -20.69 7.58 -4.85
CA GLY A 115 -22.04 6.98 -4.86
C GLY A 115 -22.04 5.46 -5.05
N GLU A 116 -20.92 4.80 -4.75
CA GLU A 116 -20.80 3.35 -4.85
C GLU A 116 -21.73 2.64 -3.86
N ARG A 117 -22.33 1.54 -4.31
CA ARG A 117 -23.20 0.68 -3.48
C ARG A 117 -22.56 -0.70 -3.34
N PRO A 118 -21.61 -0.88 -2.41
CA PRO A 118 -20.93 -2.15 -2.23
C PRO A 118 -21.94 -3.24 -1.86
N GLY A 119 -21.82 -4.40 -2.50
CA GLY A 119 -22.67 -5.54 -2.21
C GLY A 119 -22.44 -6.11 -0.81
N PRO A 120 -23.37 -6.94 -0.28
CA PRO A 120 -23.27 -7.50 1.06
C PRO A 120 -21.96 -8.27 1.33
N ALA A 121 -21.44 -8.98 0.33
CA ALA A 121 -20.17 -9.71 0.44
C ALA A 121 -18.96 -8.77 0.61
N MET A 122 -18.95 -7.62 -0.07
CA MET A 122 -17.90 -6.62 0.07
C MET A 122 -17.96 -5.95 1.44
N MET A 123 -19.17 -5.62 1.92
CA MET A 123 -19.36 -5.11 3.28
C MET A 123 -18.88 -6.11 4.35
N ALA A 124 -19.18 -7.40 4.17
CA ALA A 124 -18.68 -8.45 5.07
C ALA A 124 -17.15 -8.54 5.07
N GLY A 125 -16.51 -8.44 3.89
CA GLY A 125 -15.06 -8.39 3.76
C GLY A 125 -14.44 -7.18 4.47
N ILE A 126 -15.02 -5.99 4.30
CA ILE A 126 -14.59 -4.76 4.99
C ILE A 126 -14.72 -4.93 6.50
N ALA A 127 -15.85 -5.45 6.99
CA ALA A 127 -16.06 -5.69 8.41
C ALA A 127 -15.04 -6.68 8.99
N LEU A 128 -14.76 -7.78 8.29
CA LEU A 128 -13.78 -8.77 8.71
C LEU A 128 -12.36 -8.19 8.79
N ILE A 129 -11.94 -7.41 7.78
CA ILE A 129 -10.66 -6.70 7.78
C ILE A 129 -10.59 -5.71 8.95
N SER A 130 -11.66 -4.94 9.17
CA SER A 130 -11.75 -3.96 10.27
C SER A 130 -11.56 -4.62 11.63
N VAL A 131 -12.24 -5.74 11.86
CA VAL A 131 -12.11 -6.53 13.10
C VAL A 131 -10.69 -7.05 13.26
N GLY A 132 -10.08 -7.57 12.20
CA GLY A 132 -8.68 -8.04 12.23
C GLY A 132 -7.69 -6.95 12.62
N ILE A 133 -7.84 -5.74 12.06
CA ILE A 133 -6.97 -4.59 12.39
C ILE A 133 -7.17 -4.15 13.84
N VAL A 134 -8.42 -4.04 14.30
CA VAL A 134 -8.72 -3.70 15.70
C VAL A 134 -8.15 -4.76 16.65
N ALA A 135 -8.23 -6.05 16.30
CA ALA A 135 -7.64 -7.11 17.09
C ALA A 135 -6.11 -6.99 17.18
N ILE A 136 -5.42 -6.67 16.09
CA ILE A 136 -3.96 -6.40 16.09
C ILE A 136 -3.64 -5.17 16.93
N ALA A 137 -4.42 -4.09 16.79
CA ALA A 137 -4.24 -2.89 17.59
C ALA A 137 -4.43 -3.16 19.09
N TRP A 138 -5.38 -4.02 19.44
CA TRP A 138 -5.68 -4.42 20.80
C TRP A 138 -4.58 -5.31 21.41
N THR A 139 -4.09 -6.31 20.68
CA THR A 139 -3.02 -7.19 21.17
C THR A 139 -1.67 -6.49 21.31
N SER A 140 -1.47 -5.42 20.55
CA SER A 140 -0.30 -4.54 20.63
C SER A 140 -0.52 -3.30 21.51
N ALA A 141 -1.65 -3.21 22.22
CA ALA A 141 -1.96 -2.07 23.09
C ALA A 141 -0.87 -1.87 24.15
N GLY A 142 -0.35 -0.64 24.24
CA GLY A 142 0.74 -0.28 25.16
C GLY A 142 2.16 -0.69 24.73
N ARG A 143 2.32 -1.42 23.62
CA ARG A 143 3.65 -1.86 23.11
C ARG A 143 4.27 -0.87 22.11
N HIS A 144 3.46 0.01 21.52
CA HIS A 144 3.91 1.01 20.55
C HIS A 144 3.47 2.42 20.96
N SER A 145 4.28 3.42 20.62
CA SER A 145 4.03 4.81 20.96
C SER A 145 2.90 5.43 20.12
N GLY A 146 2.29 6.52 20.61
CA GLY A 146 1.32 7.30 19.82
C GLY A 146 1.93 7.80 18.50
N THR A 147 3.23 8.12 18.49
CA THR A 147 3.97 8.51 17.28
C THR A 147 4.00 7.39 16.23
N ALA A 148 4.20 6.14 16.65
CA ALA A 148 4.15 5.00 15.73
C ALA A 148 2.78 4.84 15.08
N ILE A 149 1.72 4.98 15.87
CA ILE A 149 0.33 4.93 15.38
C ILE A 149 0.07 6.09 14.41
N ALA A 150 0.49 7.30 14.75
CA ALA A 150 0.31 8.48 13.89
C ALA A 150 0.98 8.31 12.52
N TRP A 151 2.21 7.80 12.47
CA TRP A 151 2.89 7.51 11.20
C TRP A 151 2.16 6.45 10.37
N ALA A 152 1.68 5.38 11.01
CA ALA A 152 0.94 4.34 10.32
C ALA A 152 -0.41 4.84 9.77
N LEU A 153 -1.14 5.66 10.53
CA LEU A 153 -2.39 6.28 10.08
C LEU A 153 -2.16 7.29 8.96
N ALA A 154 -1.12 8.12 9.06
CA ALA A 154 -0.73 9.03 7.99
C ALA A 154 -0.43 8.26 6.70
N ASN A 155 0.33 7.16 6.79
CA ASN A 155 0.62 6.31 5.64
C ASN A 155 -0.65 5.66 5.06
N ALA A 156 -1.59 5.22 5.90
CA ALA A 156 -2.88 4.68 5.43
C ALA A 156 -3.69 5.72 4.63
N ALA A 157 -3.71 6.98 5.08
CA ALA A 157 -4.38 8.07 4.38
C ALA A 157 -3.72 8.36 3.02
N ILE A 158 -2.38 8.35 2.96
CA ILE A 158 -1.63 8.51 1.71
C ILE A 158 -1.90 7.33 0.75
N ILE A 159 -1.99 6.10 1.26
CA ILE A 159 -2.36 4.94 0.44
C ILE A 159 -3.73 5.14 -0.20
N ALA A 160 -4.71 5.58 0.60
CA ALA A 160 -6.04 5.86 0.07
C ALA A 160 -6.01 6.97 -0.99
N ALA A 161 -5.23 8.03 -0.76
CA ALA A 161 -5.09 9.14 -1.70
C ALA A 161 -4.52 8.71 -3.05
N TYR A 162 -3.37 8.02 -3.09
CA TYR A 162 -2.79 7.60 -4.38
C TYR A 162 -3.62 6.54 -5.09
N THR A 163 -4.47 5.80 -4.36
CA THR A 163 -5.34 4.77 -4.96
C THR A 163 -6.52 5.39 -5.71
N LEU A 164 -6.95 6.59 -5.31
CA LEU A 164 -8.07 7.32 -5.93
C LEU A 164 -7.64 8.25 -7.08
N VAL A 165 -6.35 8.58 -7.16
CA VAL A 165 -5.74 9.34 -8.26
C VAL A 165 -5.47 8.41 -9.44
#